data_AF-A0A563U5S5-F1
#
_entry.id   AF-A0A563U5S5-F1
#
_cell.length_a   1.000
_cell.length_b   1.000
_cell.length_c   1.000
_cell.angle_alpha   90.00
_cell.angle_beta   90.00
_cell.angle_gamma   90.00
#
_symmetry.space_group_name_H-M   'P 1'
#
loop_
_entity.id
_entity.type
_entity.pdbx_description
1 polymer ?
#
loop_
_entity_poly.entity_id
_entity_poly.type
_entity_poly.pdbx_seq_one_letter_code
_entity_poly.pdbx_strand_id
1 'polypeptide(L)'
;MKNQKIIRTKYFSLSVFFLGLIALVAGVAVVGCKKEPAYQDKVLVTGTDVNNIVNFTVDGAGSSTAITATASGIVNQDVNVTFKIDTILLAAYNQKNGTNFRVPPAGSFTLIGNEGTIKAGTNVSGAVSLKIVNTDNFVDGRNYMIPVSISVPKQNLEVLETSKTAFVKLNKVVVTSVFNTTNGRSFVRTFPKVLSLPNFTFEFRINVSQFGSGFHISRLGVFQDTLADNSRHSFNLFRFGELSDDINQLQWINTAGKISSKTRFATNTWYTVSCVFDGNTCTMYVNGVADGSFPAAGAKFNFNELDLLFDGQPLPGYVSEVRLWSKALTTGEMQNGFCGVDPSSPGLVAYWRFNEGKGKIINDYSGHGYTFSLDADANWAAGIRCPN
;
A
#
# COMPACT_ATOMS: atom_id res chain seq x y z
N MET A 1 60.71 -31.57 -59.46
CA MET A 1 60.85 -31.76 -57.99
C MET A 1 61.42 -30.49 -57.41
N LYS A 2 60.55 -29.57 -56.95
CA LYS A 2 60.88 -28.20 -56.54
C LYS A 2 60.21 -27.89 -55.20
N ASN A 3 60.92 -28.15 -54.11
CA ASN A 3 60.64 -27.60 -52.78
C ASN A 3 61.44 -26.31 -52.62
N GLN A 4 60.79 -25.16 -52.87
CA GLN A 4 61.16 -23.81 -52.38
C GLN A 4 60.34 -22.77 -53.15
N LYS A 5 59.10 -22.55 -52.70
CA LYS A 5 58.29 -21.35 -52.97
C LYS A 5 56.97 -21.57 -52.22
N ILE A 6 56.79 -20.86 -51.11
CA ILE A 6 55.54 -20.42 -50.44
C ILE A 6 55.89 -20.10 -48.96
N ILE A 7 56.91 -19.26 -48.72
CA ILE A 7 57.09 -18.56 -47.44
C ILE A 7 57.80 -17.23 -47.75
N ARG A 8 57.13 -16.28 -48.43
CA ARG A 8 57.63 -14.89 -48.52
C ARG A 8 56.62 -13.83 -48.99
N THR A 9 55.31 -14.06 -48.87
CA THR A 9 54.30 -13.10 -49.36
C THR A 9 53.19 -12.75 -48.36
N LYS A 10 53.46 -12.81 -47.04
CA LYS A 10 52.52 -12.31 -46.02
C LYS A 10 53.12 -11.53 -44.84
N TYR A 11 54.42 -11.21 -44.87
CA TYR A 11 55.09 -10.44 -43.80
C TYR A 11 55.56 -9.04 -44.23
N PHE A 12 54.97 -8.46 -45.28
CA PHE A 12 55.33 -7.12 -45.76
C PHE A 12 54.13 -6.18 -45.97
N SER A 13 52.96 -6.52 -45.41
CA SER A 13 51.77 -5.64 -45.44
C SER A 13 51.11 -5.47 -44.06
N LEU A 14 51.75 -5.95 -42.98
CA LEU A 14 51.21 -5.84 -41.62
C LEU A 14 52.10 -5.00 -40.68
N SER A 15 53.06 -4.26 -41.24
CA SER A 15 54.02 -3.46 -40.46
C SER A 15 53.83 -1.94 -40.63
N VAL A 16 52.85 -1.51 -41.43
CA VAL A 16 52.53 -0.08 -41.65
C VAL A 16 51.21 0.32 -40.98
N PHE A 17 50.39 -0.64 -40.54
CA PHE A 17 49.14 -0.36 -39.79
C PHE A 17 49.30 -0.42 -38.26
N PHE A 18 50.45 -0.85 -37.74
CA PHE A 18 50.66 -0.96 -36.28
C PHE A 18 51.48 0.20 -35.67
N LEU A 19 52.08 1.07 -36.50
CA LEU A 19 52.78 2.28 -36.05
C LEU A 19 51.91 3.55 -36.12
N GLY A 20 50.76 3.50 -36.80
CA GLY A 20 49.76 4.58 -36.82
C GLY A 20 48.77 4.54 -35.64
N LEU A 21 48.63 3.41 -34.96
CA LEU A 21 47.68 3.25 -33.85
C LEU A 21 48.31 3.50 -32.47
N ILE A 22 49.65 3.45 -32.35
CA ILE A 22 50.37 3.70 -31.09
C ILE A 22 50.58 5.20 -30.85
N ALA A 23 50.58 6.03 -31.91
CA ALA A 23 50.63 7.49 -31.79
C ALA A 23 49.27 8.14 -31.42
N LEU A 24 48.16 7.40 -31.51
CA LEU A 24 46.84 7.89 -31.08
C LEU A 24 46.51 7.53 -29.62
N VAL A 25 47.31 6.66 -28.98
CA VAL A 25 47.10 6.21 -27.58
C VAL A 25 47.98 6.99 -26.59
N ALA A 26 48.99 7.73 -27.06
CA ALA A 26 49.82 8.58 -26.21
C ALA A 26 49.28 10.02 -26.02
N GLY A 27 48.15 10.37 -26.68
CA GLY A 27 47.58 11.73 -26.66
C GLY A 27 46.36 11.96 -25.77
N VAL A 28 45.86 10.94 -25.06
CA VAL A 28 44.63 11.03 -24.23
C VAL A 28 44.85 10.42 -22.84
N ALA A 29 45.91 10.83 -22.15
CA ALA A 29 46.18 10.40 -20.77
C ALA A 29 46.41 11.55 -19.79
N VAL A 30 45.96 12.78 -20.11
CA VAL A 30 46.07 13.93 -19.21
C VAL A 30 44.79 14.78 -19.16
N VAL A 31 43.60 14.18 -19.14
CA VAL A 31 42.41 14.82 -18.56
C VAL A 31 41.49 13.71 -18.07
N GLY A 32 41.50 13.40 -16.77
CA GLY A 32 40.68 12.31 -16.29
C GLY A 32 40.74 11.96 -14.81
N CYS A 33 41.60 12.56 -14.00
CA CYS A 33 41.31 12.65 -12.56
C CYS A 33 40.20 13.70 -12.39
N LYS A 34 38.95 13.32 -12.66
CA LYS A 34 37.84 13.92 -11.92
C LYS A 34 38.16 13.56 -10.48
N LYS A 35 38.64 14.52 -9.69
CA LYS A 35 38.57 14.41 -8.23
C LYS A 35 37.18 13.89 -7.96
N GLU A 36 37.07 12.74 -7.28
CA GLU A 36 35.79 12.44 -6.65
C GLU A 36 35.37 13.70 -5.93
N PRO A 37 34.12 14.19 -6.12
CA PRO A 37 33.67 15.34 -5.37
C PRO A 37 33.96 15.02 -3.91
N ALA A 38 34.73 15.89 -3.25
CA ALA A 38 35.09 15.69 -1.85
C ALA A 38 33.80 15.34 -1.11
N TYR A 39 33.80 14.22 -0.40
CA TYR A 39 32.66 13.84 0.41
C TYR A 39 32.39 14.98 1.38
N GLN A 40 31.35 15.76 1.11
CA GLN A 40 30.93 16.84 1.97
C GLN A 40 29.89 16.25 2.89
N ASP A 41 30.14 16.34 4.19
CA ASP A 41 29.14 16.00 5.16
C ASP A 41 27.88 16.83 4.91
N LYS A 42 26.72 16.22 5.08
CA LYS A 42 25.41 16.85 4.89
C LYS A 42 24.51 16.58 6.07
N VAL A 43 23.55 17.48 6.26
CA VAL A 43 22.47 17.32 7.24
C VAL A 43 21.23 16.79 6.54
N LEU A 44 20.59 15.81 7.14
CA LEU A 44 19.32 15.23 6.71
C LEU A 44 18.34 15.16 7.87
N VAL A 45 17.05 14.99 7.59
CA VAL A 45 16.13 14.56 8.65
C VAL A 45 16.48 13.12 9.05
N THR A 46 16.58 12.85 10.35
CA THR A 46 17.01 11.54 10.86
C THR A 46 16.10 10.43 10.30
N GLY A 47 16.72 9.34 9.82
CA GLY A 47 16.02 8.18 9.27
C GLY A 47 15.50 8.35 7.84
N THR A 48 15.95 9.38 7.11
CA THR A 48 15.53 9.65 5.72
C THR A 48 16.62 9.41 4.66
N ASP A 49 17.59 8.56 4.98
CA ASP A 49 18.72 8.17 4.12
C ASP A 49 18.32 7.21 2.98
N VAL A 50 17.28 6.39 3.18
CA VAL A 50 16.75 5.47 2.15
C VAL A 50 15.48 6.02 1.49
N ASN A 51 14.51 6.45 2.30
CA ASN A 51 13.28 7.08 1.83
C ASN A 51 12.89 8.20 2.79
N ASN A 52 12.08 9.14 2.33
CA ASN A 52 11.72 10.31 3.11
C ASN A 52 10.42 10.16 3.92
N ILE A 53 9.94 8.93 4.15
CA ILE A 53 8.70 8.68 4.91
C ILE A 53 9.05 8.38 6.36
N VAL A 54 8.40 9.10 7.28
CA VAL A 54 8.46 8.80 8.71
C VAL A 54 7.08 8.33 9.16
N ASN A 55 6.98 7.12 9.69
CA ASN A 55 5.71 6.60 10.19
C ASN A 55 5.41 7.14 11.60
N PHE A 56 4.22 7.67 11.80
CA PHE A 56 3.76 8.19 13.08
C PHE A 56 2.41 7.57 13.45
N THR A 57 2.41 6.70 14.45
CA THR A 57 1.17 6.11 15.00
C THR A 57 0.40 7.14 15.81
N VAL A 58 -0.89 7.32 15.49
CA VAL A 58 -1.77 8.26 16.17
C VAL A 58 -2.89 7.48 16.88
N ASP A 59 -2.84 7.48 18.21
CA ASP A 59 -3.82 6.84 19.09
C ASP A 59 -4.67 7.92 19.78
N GLY A 60 -5.24 8.81 18.96
CA GLY A 60 -6.02 9.97 19.42
C GLY A 60 -5.21 11.22 19.71
N ALA A 61 -5.91 12.23 20.25
CA ALA A 61 -5.36 13.53 20.60
C ALA A 61 -4.25 13.40 21.66
N GLY A 62 -3.21 14.21 21.54
CA GLY A 62 -2.04 14.18 22.42
C GLY A 62 -0.89 13.33 21.91
N SER A 63 -1.13 12.42 20.96
CA SER A 63 -0.08 11.63 20.30
C SER A 63 1.02 12.55 19.75
N SER A 64 2.29 12.17 19.93
CA SER A 64 3.42 12.94 19.44
C SER A 64 4.57 12.05 19.00
N THR A 65 5.34 12.51 18.01
CA THR A 65 6.60 11.90 17.58
C THR A 65 7.73 12.91 17.61
N ALA A 66 8.92 12.46 18.01
CA ALA A 66 10.14 13.27 17.91
C ALA A 66 10.60 13.33 16.45
N ILE A 67 11.09 14.49 16.03
CA ILE A 67 11.78 14.70 14.76
C ILE A 67 13.13 15.32 15.08
N THR A 68 14.19 14.74 14.53
CA THR A 68 15.58 15.17 14.69
C THR A 68 16.25 15.32 13.33
N ALA A 69 17.38 16.00 13.30
CA ALA A 69 18.27 16.05 12.15
C ALA A 69 19.58 15.33 12.46
N THR A 70 20.16 14.71 11.44
CA THR A 70 21.42 13.98 11.52
C THR A 70 22.40 14.57 10.53
N ALA A 71 23.62 14.83 10.97
CA ALA A 71 24.75 15.04 10.08
C ALA A 71 25.36 13.69 9.70
N SER A 72 25.81 13.52 8.46
CA SER A 72 26.49 12.29 8.01
C SER A 72 27.78 11.99 8.76
N GLY A 73 28.40 13.01 9.37
CA GLY A 73 29.59 12.94 10.20
C GLY A 73 29.43 13.66 11.54
N ILE A 74 30.41 13.47 12.43
CA ILE A 74 30.50 14.25 13.68
C ILE A 74 30.86 15.69 13.35
N VAL A 75 30.12 16.65 13.89
CA VAL A 75 30.35 18.08 13.66
C VAL A 75 31.43 18.61 14.62
N ASN A 76 32.29 19.52 14.17
CA ASN A 76 33.35 20.12 14.97
C ASN A 76 32.92 21.40 15.72
N GLN A 77 31.71 21.88 15.45
CA GLN A 77 31.09 23.05 16.07
C GLN A 77 29.58 22.84 16.09
N ASP A 78 28.89 23.59 16.96
CA ASP A 78 27.43 23.53 17.03
C ASP A 78 26.79 23.90 15.68
N VAL A 79 25.86 23.06 15.22
CA VAL A 79 25.06 23.29 14.01
C VAL A 79 23.61 23.45 14.40
N ASN A 80 23.09 24.67 14.26
CA ASN A 80 21.69 24.96 14.49
C ASN A 80 20.86 24.55 13.29
N VAL A 81 19.83 23.75 13.55
CA VAL A 81 18.88 23.25 12.57
C VAL A 81 17.51 23.81 12.92
N THR A 82 16.87 24.47 11.95
CA THR A 82 15.48 24.91 12.07
C THR A 82 14.58 23.88 11.42
N PHE A 83 13.46 23.56 12.07
CA PHE A 83 12.42 22.66 11.60
C PHE A 83 11.15 23.45 11.29
N LYS A 84 10.51 23.13 10.16
CA LYS A 84 9.28 23.80 9.73
C LYS A 84 8.31 22.80 9.12
N ILE A 85 7.03 22.93 9.48
CA ILE A 85 5.94 22.25 8.77
C ILE A 85 5.76 22.95 7.41
N ASP A 86 5.88 22.20 6.31
CA ASP A 86 5.82 22.74 4.95
C ASP A 86 4.76 22.03 4.09
N THR A 87 3.50 22.32 4.41
CA THR A 87 2.34 21.60 3.84
C THR A 87 2.20 21.73 2.32
N ILE A 88 2.76 22.78 1.71
CA ILE A 88 2.72 22.98 0.25
C ILE A 88 3.50 21.90 -0.52
N LEU A 89 4.45 21.22 0.12
CA LEU A 89 5.24 20.14 -0.49
C LEU A 89 4.41 18.87 -0.71
N LEU A 90 3.26 18.71 -0.04
CA LEU A 90 2.47 17.48 -0.11
C LEU A 90 1.89 17.24 -1.51
N ALA A 91 1.49 18.31 -2.22
CA ALA A 91 0.93 18.18 -3.58
C ALA A 91 1.96 17.60 -4.56
N ALA A 92 3.20 18.11 -4.54
CA ALA A 92 4.28 17.61 -5.36
C ALA A 92 4.67 16.17 -4.98
N TYR A 93 4.65 15.84 -3.70
CA TYR A 93 4.87 14.46 -3.23
C TYR A 93 3.81 13.50 -3.77
N ASN A 94 2.52 13.86 -3.66
CA ASN A 94 1.42 13.03 -4.17
C ASN A 94 1.55 12.79 -5.67
N GLN A 95 1.83 13.84 -6.43
CA GLN A 95 2.01 13.74 -7.89
C GLN A 95 3.19 12.83 -8.24
N LYS A 96 4.36 13.01 -7.59
CA LYS A 96 5.56 12.23 -7.86
C LYS A 96 5.38 10.74 -7.52
N ASN A 97 4.64 10.44 -6.45
CA ASN A 97 4.53 9.07 -5.91
C ASN A 97 3.22 8.38 -6.27
N GLY A 98 2.32 9.01 -7.02
CA GLY A 98 1.00 8.43 -7.33
C GLY A 98 0.14 8.20 -6.07
N THR A 99 0.25 9.05 -5.06
CA THR A 99 -0.47 8.94 -3.79
C THR A 99 -1.52 10.06 -3.66
N ASN A 100 -2.40 9.98 -2.65
CA ASN A 100 -3.50 10.96 -2.45
C ASN A 100 -3.54 11.61 -1.06
N PHE A 101 -2.46 11.54 -0.29
CA PHE A 101 -2.43 11.98 1.11
C PHE A 101 -2.97 13.40 1.27
N ARG A 102 -3.66 13.65 2.38
CA ARG A 102 -4.16 14.98 2.75
C ARG A 102 -3.37 15.52 3.93
N VAL A 103 -3.27 16.84 4.02
CA VAL A 103 -2.83 17.49 5.26
C VAL A 103 -3.95 17.30 6.29
N PRO A 104 -3.64 17.01 7.57
CA PRO A 104 -4.65 17.02 8.63
C PRO A 104 -5.39 18.35 8.71
N PRO A 105 -6.62 18.37 9.27
CA PRO A 105 -7.38 19.60 9.46
C PRO A 105 -6.54 20.70 10.13
N ALA A 106 -6.74 21.96 9.71
CA ALA A 106 -6.04 23.10 10.30
C ALA A 106 -6.28 23.15 11.82
N GLY A 107 -5.22 23.42 12.59
CA GLY A 107 -5.27 23.46 14.06
C GLY A 107 -5.27 22.09 14.74
N SER A 108 -5.31 20.98 14.00
CA SER A 108 -5.30 19.63 14.58
C SER A 108 -3.91 19.09 14.92
N PHE A 109 -2.85 19.82 14.54
CA PHE A 109 -1.46 19.42 14.73
C PHE A 109 -0.56 20.64 14.91
N THR A 110 0.57 20.44 15.59
CA THR A 110 1.57 21.49 15.82
C THR A 110 2.96 20.89 15.91
N LEU A 111 3.98 21.72 15.66
CA LEU A 111 5.36 21.43 16.01
C LEU A 111 5.65 22.11 17.36
N ILE A 112 6.06 21.34 18.36
CA ILE A 112 6.54 21.85 19.66
C ILE A 112 8.05 22.03 19.55
N GLY A 113 8.49 23.26 19.71
CA GLY A 113 9.82 23.69 19.31
C GLY A 113 9.95 23.83 17.79
N ASN A 114 10.97 24.53 17.34
CA ASN A 114 11.25 24.76 15.93
C ASN A 114 12.76 24.73 15.63
N GLU A 115 13.59 24.45 16.62
CA GLU A 115 15.04 24.44 16.50
C GLU A 115 15.63 23.25 17.26
N GLY A 116 16.72 22.69 16.74
CA GLY A 116 17.56 21.71 17.40
C GLY A 116 19.01 21.97 17.05
N THR A 117 19.92 21.74 17.99
CA THR A 117 21.35 21.91 17.77
C THR A 117 22.02 20.55 17.71
N ILE A 118 22.77 20.28 16.64
CA ILE A 118 23.77 19.20 16.62
C ILE A 118 25.00 19.74 17.34
N LYS A 119 25.33 19.18 18.51
CA LYS A 119 26.43 19.69 19.33
C LYS A 119 27.78 19.28 18.76
N ALA A 120 28.78 20.14 18.92
CA ALA A 120 30.17 19.80 18.62
C ALA A 120 30.55 18.44 19.27
N GLY A 121 31.17 17.55 18.50
CA GLY A 121 31.49 16.19 18.94
C GLY A 121 30.36 15.17 18.81
N THR A 122 29.20 15.56 18.26
CA THR A 122 28.04 14.69 18.00
C THR A 122 27.56 14.80 16.56
N ASN A 123 26.53 14.04 16.17
CA ASN A 123 25.97 14.06 14.81
C ASN A 123 24.43 14.09 14.77
N VAL A 124 23.74 14.17 15.90
CA VAL A 124 22.26 14.23 15.97
C VAL A 124 21.84 15.49 16.73
N SER A 125 20.78 16.15 16.24
CA SER A 125 20.27 17.37 16.87
C SER A 125 19.43 17.07 18.11
N GLY A 126 19.20 18.08 18.94
CA GLY A 126 18.01 18.11 19.81
C GLY A 126 16.73 17.87 19.00
N ALA A 127 15.72 17.25 19.63
CA ALA A 127 14.46 16.91 18.99
C ALA A 127 13.44 18.05 19.08
N VAL A 128 12.69 18.25 18.00
CA VAL A 128 11.38 18.92 18.04
C VAL A 128 10.28 17.86 18.06
N SER A 129 9.09 18.19 18.53
CA SER A 129 8.00 17.22 18.64
C SER A 129 6.84 17.59 17.73
N LEU A 130 6.50 16.71 16.78
CA LEU A 130 5.27 16.83 16.01
C LEU A 130 4.13 16.21 16.83
N LYS A 131 3.13 17.02 17.20
CA LYS A 131 2.01 16.61 18.05
C LYS A 131 0.67 16.74 17.34
N ILE A 132 -0.20 15.75 17.52
CA ILE A 132 -1.63 15.83 17.18
C ILE A 132 -2.37 16.44 18.37
N VAL A 133 -3.02 17.57 18.15
CA VAL A 133 -3.71 18.34 19.19
C VAL A 133 -5.15 17.88 19.37
N ASN A 134 -5.83 17.55 18.27
CA ASN A 134 -7.18 17.01 18.25
C ASN A 134 -7.38 16.11 17.02
N THR A 135 -8.45 15.31 17.02
CA THR A 135 -8.81 14.44 15.90
C THR A 135 -10.24 14.62 15.40
N ASP A 136 -10.98 15.58 15.94
CA ASP A 136 -12.45 15.69 15.79
C ASP A 136 -12.89 15.89 14.33
N ASN A 137 -12.10 16.62 13.55
CA ASN A 137 -12.40 16.91 12.14
C ASN A 137 -11.67 15.98 11.16
N PHE A 138 -11.04 14.92 11.64
CA PHE A 138 -10.43 13.96 10.75
C PHE A 138 -11.52 13.17 10.04
N VAL A 139 -11.50 13.23 8.72
CA VAL A 139 -12.28 12.30 7.89
C VAL A 139 -11.79 10.86 8.10
N ASP A 140 -12.72 9.96 8.41
CA ASP A 140 -12.44 8.53 8.57
C ASP A 140 -11.96 7.88 7.29
N GLY A 141 -10.99 6.98 7.41
CA GLY A 141 -10.34 6.30 6.28
C GLY A 141 -9.48 7.20 5.39
N ARG A 142 -9.42 8.51 5.66
CA ARG A 142 -8.53 9.41 4.93
C ARG A 142 -7.09 9.25 5.42
N ASN A 143 -6.19 9.10 4.46
CA ASN A 143 -4.75 9.02 4.71
C ASN A 143 -4.16 10.42 4.86
N TYR A 144 -3.49 10.66 5.99
CA TYR A 144 -2.92 11.96 6.30
C TYR A 144 -1.39 11.94 6.34
N MET A 145 -0.80 13.08 5.96
CA MET A 145 0.65 13.26 5.95
C MET A 145 1.02 14.71 6.27
N ILE A 146 2.06 14.88 7.08
CA ILE A 146 2.60 16.19 7.46
C ILE A 146 4.07 16.27 7.01
N PRO A 147 4.40 17.09 5.99
CA PRO A 147 5.78 17.36 5.63
C PRO A 147 6.46 18.25 6.69
N VAL A 148 7.63 17.83 7.17
CA VAL A 148 8.49 18.58 8.08
C VAL A 148 9.87 18.72 7.44
N SER A 149 10.24 19.95 7.12
CA SER A 149 11.50 20.30 6.45
C SER A 149 12.51 20.88 7.43
N ILE A 150 13.78 20.67 7.13
CA ILE A 150 14.90 21.29 7.84
C ILE A 150 15.58 22.37 7.01
N SER A 151 16.18 23.34 7.71
CA SER A 151 17.12 24.29 7.14
C SER A 151 18.28 24.53 8.09
N VAL A 152 19.48 24.69 7.54
CA VAL A 152 20.70 25.02 8.27
C VAL A 152 21.23 26.34 7.69
N PRO A 153 21.60 27.34 8.54
CA PRO A 153 22.22 28.56 8.07
C PRO A 153 23.51 28.26 7.27
N LYS A 154 23.73 28.99 6.17
CA LYS A 154 24.76 28.75 5.13
C LYS A 154 26.24 28.78 5.57
N GLN A 155 26.54 28.73 6.86
CA GLN A 155 27.91 28.96 7.33
C GLN A 155 28.70 27.67 7.61
N ASN A 156 28.04 26.51 7.82
CA ASN A 156 28.74 25.35 8.41
C ASN A 156 28.50 23.97 7.76
N LEU A 157 27.34 23.70 7.17
CA LEU A 157 27.00 22.41 6.52
C LEU A 157 25.79 22.60 5.60
N GLU A 158 25.75 21.87 4.49
CA GLU A 158 24.60 21.87 3.58
C GLU A 158 23.57 20.81 3.96
N VAL A 159 22.30 21.06 3.60
CA VAL A 159 21.25 20.06 3.72
C VAL A 159 21.27 19.14 2.49
N LEU A 160 21.12 17.84 2.70
CA LEU A 160 20.89 16.89 1.60
C LEU A 160 19.47 17.10 1.06
N GLU A 161 19.34 17.71 -0.13
CA GLU A 161 18.03 18.12 -0.67
C GLU A 161 17.02 16.95 -0.83
N THR A 162 17.47 15.74 -1.13
CA THR A 162 16.60 14.55 -1.21
C THR A 162 16.02 14.10 0.14
N SER A 163 16.68 14.48 1.22
CA SER A 163 16.38 14.09 2.62
C SER A 163 16.12 15.32 3.51
N LYS A 164 15.85 16.47 2.88
CA LYS A 164 15.55 17.74 3.54
C LYS A 164 14.19 17.76 4.23
N THR A 165 13.26 16.95 3.74
CA THR A 165 11.88 16.91 4.22
C THR A 165 11.52 15.49 4.59
N ALA A 166 11.11 15.30 5.84
CA ALA A 166 10.40 14.09 6.23
C ALA A 166 8.90 14.26 5.94
N PHE A 167 8.35 13.31 5.20
CA PHE A 167 6.93 13.17 4.94
C PHE A 167 6.34 12.27 6.02
N VAL A 168 5.89 12.89 7.12
CA VAL A 168 5.41 12.16 8.29
C VAL A 168 4.02 11.60 8.00
N LYS A 169 3.92 10.30 7.76
CA LYS A 169 2.68 9.58 7.49
C LYS A 169 1.98 9.25 8.81
N LEU A 170 0.71 9.65 8.93
CA LEU A 170 -0.09 9.36 10.11
C LEU A 170 -0.78 8.01 9.97
N ASN A 171 -0.40 7.06 10.81
CA ASN A 171 -1.03 5.75 10.92
C ASN A 171 -2.02 5.80 12.09
N LYS A 172 -3.27 6.15 11.80
CA LYS A 172 -4.33 6.22 12.83
C LYS A 172 -4.67 4.82 13.32
N VAL A 173 -4.76 4.70 14.64
CA VAL A 173 -5.41 3.58 15.28
C VAL A 173 -6.92 3.83 15.25
N VAL A 174 -7.68 2.88 14.73
CA VAL A 174 -9.14 2.87 14.76
C VAL A 174 -9.58 1.84 15.81
N VAL A 175 -10.54 2.18 16.66
CA VAL A 175 -11.25 1.22 17.51
C VAL A 175 -12.71 1.30 17.14
N THR A 176 -13.27 0.19 16.66
CA THR A 176 -14.62 0.17 16.08
C THR A 176 -15.35 -1.11 16.42
N SER A 177 -16.67 -1.12 16.18
CA SER A 177 -17.40 -2.37 16.07
C SER A 177 -17.13 -3.04 14.72
N VAL A 178 -17.24 -4.36 14.67
CA VAL A 178 -17.20 -5.16 13.44
C VAL A 178 -18.37 -6.14 13.40
N PHE A 179 -18.75 -6.55 12.21
CA PHE A 179 -19.79 -7.55 12.01
C PHE A 179 -19.29 -8.95 12.42
N ASN A 180 -20.08 -9.64 13.23
CA ASN A 180 -19.83 -11.01 13.65
C ASN A 180 -20.64 -11.97 12.77
N THR A 181 -19.93 -12.83 12.05
CA THR A 181 -20.50 -13.78 11.09
C THR A 181 -20.89 -15.11 11.72
N THR A 182 -20.60 -15.34 13.01
CA THR A 182 -21.00 -16.55 13.74
C THR A 182 -22.53 -16.61 13.83
N ASN A 183 -23.11 -17.70 13.34
CA ASN A 183 -24.55 -17.88 13.15
C ASN A 183 -25.19 -16.79 12.25
N GLY A 184 -24.35 -16.13 11.44
CA GLY A 184 -24.75 -15.06 10.55
C GLY A 184 -25.59 -15.54 9.38
N ARG A 185 -26.32 -14.60 8.79
CA ARG A 185 -27.21 -14.81 7.66
C ARG A 185 -26.58 -14.27 6.37
N SER A 186 -27.04 -14.80 5.25
CA SER A 186 -26.62 -14.40 3.92
C SER A 186 -27.08 -13.00 3.59
N PHE A 187 -26.22 -12.24 2.95
CA PHE A 187 -26.51 -10.92 2.39
C PHE A 187 -26.66 -11.04 0.90
N VAL A 188 -27.65 -10.36 0.33
CA VAL A 188 -27.81 -10.24 -1.11
C VAL A 188 -27.90 -8.76 -1.47
N ARG A 189 -27.09 -8.34 -2.44
CA ARG A 189 -27.18 -7.01 -3.04
C ARG A 189 -27.12 -7.08 -4.54
N THR A 190 -28.27 -6.83 -5.16
CA THR A 190 -28.37 -6.61 -6.61
C THR A 190 -28.04 -5.16 -6.93
N PHE A 191 -27.14 -4.96 -7.88
CA PHE A 191 -26.77 -3.66 -8.42
C PHE A 191 -27.87 -3.21 -9.40
N PRO A 192 -28.30 -1.94 -9.42
CA PRO A 192 -29.37 -1.46 -10.30
C PRO A 192 -29.04 -1.61 -11.79
N LYS A 193 -27.75 -1.70 -12.12
CA LYS A 193 -27.24 -1.95 -13.46
C LYS A 193 -26.02 -2.85 -13.35
N VAL A 194 -25.90 -3.80 -14.29
CA VAL A 194 -24.70 -4.62 -14.45
C VAL A 194 -23.50 -3.71 -14.68
N LEU A 195 -22.50 -3.83 -13.81
CA LEU A 195 -21.24 -3.10 -13.91
C LEU A 195 -20.23 -3.96 -14.67
N SER A 196 -19.84 -3.54 -15.87
CA SER A 196 -18.76 -4.16 -16.64
C SER A 196 -17.46 -3.40 -16.37
N LEU A 197 -16.54 -4.00 -15.60
CA LEU A 197 -15.28 -3.37 -15.22
C LEU A 197 -14.09 -3.95 -16.02
N PRO A 198 -13.31 -3.10 -16.74
CA PRO A 198 -12.12 -3.54 -17.47
C PRO A 198 -10.90 -3.77 -16.56
N ASN A 199 -10.96 -3.25 -15.34
CA ASN A 199 -10.04 -3.49 -14.24
C ASN A 199 -10.81 -3.24 -12.93
N PHE A 200 -10.42 -3.93 -11.86
CA PHE A 200 -11.11 -3.80 -10.58
C PHE A 200 -10.24 -4.26 -9.42
N THR A 201 -10.68 -3.90 -8.21
CA THR A 201 -10.21 -4.52 -6.97
C THR A 201 -11.41 -4.87 -6.11
N PHE A 202 -11.53 -6.13 -5.69
CA PHE A 202 -12.44 -6.50 -4.61
C PHE A 202 -11.61 -6.77 -3.35
N GLU A 203 -11.90 -6.04 -2.28
CA GLU A 203 -11.13 -6.08 -1.05
C GLU A 203 -12.04 -6.34 0.14
N PHE A 204 -11.55 -7.10 1.11
CA PHE A 204 -12.24 -7.36 2.36
C PHE A 204 -11.24 -7.66 3.47
N ARG A 205 -11.63 -7.37 4.71
CA ARG A 205 -10.88 -7.73 5.90
C ARG A 205 -11.65 -8.79 6.67
N ILE A 206 -11.00 -9.92 6.95
CA ILE A 206 -11.62 -11.09 7.58
C ILE A 206 -10.80 -11.60 8.75
N ASN A 207 -11.49 -12.14 9.73
CA ASN A 207 -10.93 -12.91 10.83
C ASN A 207 -11.81 -14.14 11.02
N VAL A 208 -11.31 -15.31 10.67
CA VAL A 208 -12.10 -16.54 10.69
C VAL A 208 -11.89 -17.25 12.02
N SER A 209 -12.96 -17.54 12.76
CA SER A 209 -12.84 -18.27 14.04
C SER A 209 -12.75 -19.77 13.83
N GLN A 210 -13.34 -20.29 12.76
CA GLN A 210 -13.37 -21.71 12.44
C GLN A 210 -13.61 -21.92 10.94
N PHE A 211 -12.82 -22.81 10.32
CA PHE A 211 -13.05 -23.28 8.95
C PHE A 211 -13.92 -24.54 8.94
N GLY A 212 -14.54 -24.84 7.79
CA GLY A 212 -15.27 -26.10 7.58
C GLY A 212 -14.42 -27.34 7.89
N SER A 213 -15.05 -28.37 8.45
CA SER A 213 -14.42 -29.68 8.66
C SER A 213 -14.55 -30.56 7.41
N GLY A 214 -13.77 -31.63 7.28
CA GLY A 214 -14.04 -32.72 6.31
C GLY A 214 -14.32 -32.32 4.84
N PHE A 215 -13.42 -31.58 4.20
CA PHE A 215 -13.57 -31.04 2.83
C PHE A 215 -14.77 -30.11 2.61
N HIS A 216 -15.45 -29.66 3.67
CA HIS A 216 -16.53 -28.69 3.57
C HIS A 216 -16.02 -27.28 3.29
N ILE A 217 -16.82 -26.54 2.53
CA ILE A 217 -16.53 -25.18 2.09
C ILE A 217 -16.96 -24.19 3.17
N SER A 218 -16.11 -23.19 3.45
CA SER A 218 -16.53 -21.95 4.14
C SER A 218 -16.53 -20.79 3.16
N ARG A 219 -17.68 -20.21 2.83
CA ARG A 219 -17.83 -19.23 1.75
C ARG A 219 -17.94 -17.81 2.29
N LEU A 220 -17.06 -16.94 1.81
CA LEU A 220 -17.19 -15.50 2.05
C LEU A 220 -18.28 -14.91 1.17
N GLY A 221 -18.27 -15.21 -0.13
CA GLY A 221 -19.26 -14.64 -1.04
C GLY A 221 -19.04 -14.95 -2.51
N VAL A 222 -19.96 -14.49 -3.34
CA VAL A 222 -19.93 -14.65 -4.79
C VAL A 222 -20.59 -13.46 -5.47
N PHE A 223 -19.97 -12.98 -6.55
CA PHE A 223 -20.63 -12.17 -7.55
C PHE A 223 -21.26 -13.06 -8.62
N GLN A 224 -22.53 -12.84 -8.89
CA GLN A 224 -23.33 -13.69 -9.74
C GLN A 224 -24.43 -12.92 -10.48
N ASP A 225 -25.15 -13.62 -11.34
CA ASP A 225 -26.41 -13.18 -11.95
C ASP A 225 -27.47 -14.27 -11.79
N THR A 226 -28.72 -13.86 -11.63
CA THR A 226 -29.89 -14.74 -11.63
C THR A 226 -30.62 -14.49 -12.95
N LEU A 227 -30.55 -15.47 -13.84
CA LEU A 227 -31.17 -15.39 -15.17
C LEU A 227 -32.70 -15.53 -15.07
N ALA A 228 -33.39 -15.21 -16.16
CA ALA A 228 -34.86 -15.23 -16.22
C ALA A 228 -35.48 -16.63 -15.97
N ASP A 229 -34.69 -17.69 -16.10
CA ASP A 229 -35.08 -19.08 -15.79
C ASP A 229 -34.75 -19.50 -14.34
N ASN A 230 -34.40 -18.54 -13.49
CA ASN A 230 -33.91 -18.71 -12.11
C ASN A 230 -32.57 -19.46 -11.99
N SER A 231 -31.84 -19.70 -13.08
CA SER A 231 -30.49 -20.24 -12.98
C SER A 231 -29.51 -19.17 -12.46
N ARG A 232 -28.56 -19.60 -11.61
CA ARG A 232 -27.53 -18.72 -11.02
C ARG A 232 -26.20 -18.94 -11.71
N HIS A 233 -25.63 -17.88 -12.30
CA HIS A 233 -24.31 -17.90 -12.92
C HIS A 233 -23.30 -17.16 -12.04
N SER A 234 -22.32 -17.90 -11.49
CA SER A 234 -21.26 -17.34 -10.65
C SER A 234 -20.09 -16.84 -11.50
N PHE A 235 -19.72 -15.57 -11.35
CA PHE A 235 -18.62 -14.96 -12.11
C PHE A 235 -17.35 -14.75 -11.28
N ASN A 236 -17.50 -14.62 -9.96
CA ASN A 236 -16.40 -14.26 -9.08
C ASN A 236 -16.71 -14.79 -7.67
N LEU A 237 -15.97 -15.79 -7.20
CA LEU A 237 -16.29 -16.59 -6.02
C LEU A 237 -15.11 -16.57 -5.04
N PHE A 238 -15.43 -16.42 -3.74
CA PHE A 238 -14.48 -16.36 -2.63
C PHE A 238 -14.86 -17.37 -1.56
N ARG A 239 -14.02 -18.39 -1.34
CA ARG A 239 -14.28 -19.44 -0.34
C ARG A 239 -13.00 -20.09 0.18
N PHE A 240 -13.10 -20.74 1.32
CA PHE A 240 -12.04 -21.51 1.94
C PHE A 240 -12.26 -23.02 1.78
N GLY A 241 -11.15 -23.73 1.56
CA GLY A 241 -11.14 -25.18 1.35
C GLY A 241 -11.82 -25.62 0.06
N GLU A 242 -12.10 -26.93 -0.01
CA GLU A 242 -12.69 -27.74 -1.08
C GLU A 242 -11.69 -28.70 -1.74
N LEU A 243 -12.02 -29.99 -1.72
CA LEU A 243 -11.24 -31.07 -2.35
C LEU A 243 -9.76 -31.05 -1.95
N SER A 244 -8.86 -30.72 -2.88
CA SER A 244 -7.41 -30.76 -2.66
C SER A 244 -6.84 -29.52 -1.98
N ASP A 245 -7.63 -28.46 -1.79
CA ASP A 245 -7.19 -27.28 -1.04
C ASP A 245 -7.41 -27.47 0.46
N ASP A 246 -6.42 -27.08 1.25
CA ASP A 246 -6.53 -27.09 2.71
C ASP A 246 -7.70 -26.21 3.14
N ILE A 247 -8.38 -26.61 4.22
CA ILE A 247 -9.58 -25.93 4.74
C ILE A 247 -9.40 -24.43 5.03
N ASN A 248 -8.15 -23.98 5.19
CA ASN A 248 -7.78 -22.60 5.48
C ASN A 248 -7.00 -21.91 4.34
N GLN A 249 -7.08 -22.44 3.12
CA GLN A 249 -6.69 -21.74 1.91
C GLN A 249 -7.88 -21.01 1.31
N LEU A 250 -7.71 -19.72 1.03
CA LEU A 250 -8.70 -18.94 0.28
C LEU A 250 -8.56 -19.25 -1.20
N GLN A 251 -9.67 -19.60 -1.83
CA GLN A 251 -9.83 -19.66 -3.27
C GLN A 251 -10.50 -18.38 -3.77
N TRP A 252 -9.88 -17.75 -4.77
CA TRP A 252 -10.50 -16.76 -5.63
C TRP A 252 -10.70 -17.38 -7.01
N ILE A 253 -11.95 -17.65 -7.37
CA ILE A 253 -12.33 -18.27 -8.65
C ILE A 253 -13.11 -17.25 -9.44
N ASN A 254 -12.76 -17.04 -10.70
CA ASN A 254 -13.53 -16.20 -11.60
C ASN A 254 -13.60 -16.82 -13.00
N THR A 255 -14.30 -16.16 -13.92
CA THR A 255 -14.50 -16.67 -15.29
C THR A 255 -13.21 -16.90 -16.09
N ALA A 256 -12.09 -16.29 -15.70
CA ALA A 256 -10.80 -16.44 -16.38
C ALA A 256 -9.87 -17.46 -15.72
N GLY A 257 -10.11 -17.84 -14.46
CA GLY A 257 -9.24 -18.79 -13.76
C GLY A 257 -9.47 -18.85 -12.25
N LYS A 258 -8.54 -19.52 -11.55
CA LYS A 258 -8.58 -19.75 -10.11
C LYS A 258 -7.21 -19.43 -9.49
N ILE A 259 -7.22 -18.82 -8.31
CA ILE A 259 -6.07 -18.77 -7.40
C ILE A 259 -6.47 -19.46 -6.11
N SER A 260 -5.69 -20.44 -5.67
CA SER A 260 -5.67 -20.90 -4.29
C SER A 260 -4.55 -20.19 -3.55
N SER A 261 -4.82 -19.65 -2.37
CA SER A 261 -3.83 -18.90 -1.62
C SER A 261 -2.65 -19.79 -1.21
N LYS A 262 -1.44 -19.24 -1.30
CA LYS A 262 -0.26 -19.79 -0.63
C LYS A 262 -0.37 -19.56 0.87
N THR A 263 -0.84 -18.38 1.28
CA THR A 263 -1.14 -18.11 2.69
C THR A 263 -2.13 -19.14 3.24
N ARG A 264 -1.77 -19.73 4.38
CA ARG A 264 -2.64 -20.53 5.23
C ARG A 264 -3.18 -19.63 6.33
N PHE A 265 -4.48 -19.36 6.29
CA PHE A 265 -5.10 -18.40 7.18
C PHE A 265 -5.19 -19.02 8.58
N ALA A 266 -4.62 -18.34 9.58
CA ALA A 266 -4.77 -18.73 10.96
C ALA A 266 -6.16 -18.31 11.48
N THR A 267 -6.76 -19.15 12.31
CA THR A 267 -7.99 -18.77 13.01
C THR A 267 -7.74 -17.63 13.99
N ASN A 268 -8.75 -16.80 14.22
CA ASN A 268 -8.70 -15.66 15.15
C ASN A 268 -7.68 -14.57 14.78
N THR A 269 -7.17 -14.57 13.54
CA THR A 269 -6.22 -13.59 13.03
C THR A 269 -6.86 -12.75 11.93
N TRP A 270 -6.63 -11.44 11.97
CA TRP A 270 -7.11 -10.52 10.93
C TRP A 270 -6.20 -10.58 9.70
N TYR A 271 -6.83 -10.73 8.53
CA TYR A 271 -6.18 -10.61 7.23
C TYR A 271 -6.96 -9.62 6.37
N THR A 272 -6.23 -8.79 5.63
CA THR A 272 -6.81 -8.04 4.51
C THR A 272 -6.51 -8.80 3.23
N VAL A 273 -7.52 -9.06 2.43
CA VAL A 273 -7.37 -9.70 1.12
C VAL A 273 -7.84 -8.74 0.04
N SER A 274 -7.03 -8.58 -0.99
CA SER A 274 -7.35 -7.75 -2.15
C SER A 274 -7.18 -8.58 -3.43
N CYS A 275 -8.27 -8.77 -4.15
CA CYS A 275 -8.33 -9.47 -5.42
C CYS A 275 -8.32 -8.43 -6.55
N VAL A 276 -7.18 -8.27 -7.20
CA VAL A 276 -6.90 -7.19 -8.16
C VAL A 276 -6.87 -7.75 -9.58
N PHE A 277 -7.59 -7.12 -10.50
CA PHE A 277 -7.44 -7.32 -11.93
C PHE A 277 -6.99 -6.02 -12.59
N ASP A 278 -5.80 -6.02 -13.20
CA ASP A 278 -5.18 -4.83 -13.81
C ASP A 278 -5.54 -4.64 -15.30
N GLY A 279 -6.41 -5.48 -15.85
CA GLY A 279 -6.74 -5.55 -17.28
C GLY A 279 -6.01 -6.67 -18.02
N ASN A 280 -4.93 -7.20 -17.45
CA ASN A 280 -4.12 -8.29 -18.01
C ASN A 280 -3.95 -9.47 -17.06
N THR A 281 -3.85 -9.24 -15.75
CA THR A 281 -3.50 -10.25 -14.74
C THR A 281 -4.43 -10.13 -13.56
N CYS A 282 -4.94 -11.27 -13.08
CA CYS A 282 -5.58 -11.37 -11.78
C CYS A 282 -4.52 -11.70 -10.73
N THR A 283 -4.40 -10.89 -9.69
CA THR A 283 -3.45 -11.09 -8.58
C THR A 283 -4.18 -10.98 -7.24
N MET A 284 -4.04 -12.00 -6.40
CA MET A 284 -4.50 -11.96 -5.01
C MET A 284 -3.37 -11.44 -4.12
N TYR A 285 -3.70 -10.49 -3.27
CA TYR A 285 -2.81 -9.98 -2.23
C TYR A 285 -3.38 -10.33 -0.86
N VAL A 286 -2.50 -10.76 0.05
CA VAL A 286 -2.83 -10.97 1.47
C VAL A 286 -1.95 -10.02 2.28
N ASN A 287 -2.57 -9.18 3.11
CA ASN A 287 -1.90 -8.11 3.86
C ASN A 287 -1.01 -7.23 2.96
N GLY A 288 -1.48 -6.95 1.74
CA GLY A 288 -0.78 -6.11 0.76
C GLY A 288 0.41 -6.79 0.06
N VAL A 289 0.67 -8.06 0.31
CA VAL A 289 1.74 -8.86 -0.33
C VAL A 289 1.12 -9.81 -1.34
N ALA A 290 1.68 -9.89 -2.55
CA ALA A 290 1.17 -10.77 -3.60
C ALA A 290 1.28 -12.25 -3.19
N ASP A 291 0.18 -12.97 -3.27
CA ASP A 291 0.05 -14.36 -2.79
C ASP A 291 -0.11 -15.36 -3.95
N GLY A 292 -0.78 -14.95 -5.03
CA GLY A 292 -0.87 -15.72 -6.27
C GLY A 292 -1.42 -14.88 -7.43
N SER A 293 -1.22 -15.36 -8.65
CA SER A 293 -1.66 -14.68 -9.86
C SER A 293 -1.88 -15.62 -11.04
N PHE A 294 -2.70 -15.21 -12.01
CA PHE A 294 -2.80 -15.86 -13.32
C PHE A 294 -3.13 -14.83 -14.44
N PRO A 295 -2.73 -15.09 -15.69
CA PRO A 295 -3.03 -14.23 -16.81
C PRO A 295 -4.52 -14.27 -17.17
N ALA A 296 -5.09 -13.10 -17.45
CA ALA A 296 -6.49 -12.90 -17.79
C ALA A 296 -6.65 -11.78 -18.85
N ALA A 297 -5.69 -11.65 -19.76
CA ALA A 297 -5.69 -10.61 -20.78
C ALA A 297 -6.96 -10.66 -21.64
N GLY A 298 -7.61 -9.50 -21.82
CA GLY A 298 -8.86 -9.38 -22.57
C GLY A 298 -10.11 -9.86 -21.81
N ALA A 299 -9.98 -10.38 -20.59
CA ALA A 299 -11.13 -10.70 -19.75
C ALA A 299 -11.89 -9.41 -19.38
N LYS A 300 -13.22 -9.54 -19.31
CA LYS A 300 -14.12 -8.51 -18.79
C LYS A 300 -14.96 -9.12 -17.69
N PHE A 301 -15.08 -8.41 -16.58
CA PHE A 301 -15.82 -8.90 -15.42
C PHE A 301 -17.09 -8.07 -15.24
N ASN A 302 -18.21 -8.79 -15.14
CA ASN A 302 -19.52 -8.21 -14.90
C ASN A 302 -19.90 -8.44 -13.43
N PHE A 303 -20.46 -7.41 -12.81
CA PHE A 303 -20.95 -7.42 -11.44
C PHE A 303 -22.43 -7.07 -11.47
N ASN A 304 -23.30 -8.03 -11.10
CA ASN A 304 -24.74 -7.83 -11.06
C ASN A 304 -25.31 -8.02 -9.65
N GLU A 305 -25.01 -9.13 -9.00
CA GLU A 305 -25.45 -9.42 -7.64
C GLU A 305 -24.24 -9.84 -6.80
N LEU A 306 -24.17 -9.36 -5.57
CA LEU A 306 -23.21 -9.80 -4.56
C LEU A 306 -23.96 -10.55 -3.45
N ASP A 307 -23.68 -11.84 -3.34
CA ASP A 307 -24.06 -12.64 -2.17
C ASP A 307 -22.86 -12.75 -1.21
N LEU A 308 -23.04 -12.44 0.07
CA LEU A 308 -22.03 -12.61 1.12
C LEU A 308 -22.55 -13.53 2.24
N LEU A 309 -21.63 -14.25 2.88
CA LEU A 309 -21.82 -14.99 4.14
C LEU A 309 -22.93 -16.06 4.07
N PHE A 310 -22.73 -17.04 3.20
CA PHE A 310 -23.71 -18.09 2.89
C PHE A 310 -24.08 -18.99 4.07
N ASP A 311 -25.38 -19.14 4.34
CA ASP A 311 -25.91 -19.92 5.48
C ASP A 311 -25.49 -21.40 5.43
N GLY A 312 -25.53 -22.03 4.26
CA GLY A 312 -25.17 -23.43 4.08
C GLY A 312 -23.67 -23.71 4.01
N GLN A 313 -22.84 -22.66 3.98
CA GLN A 313 -21.38 -22.75 3.91
C GLN A 313 -20.75 -21.64 4.77
N PRO A 314 -21.01 -21.67 6.08
CA PRO A 314 -20.71 -20.55 6.94
C PRO A 314 -19.21 -20.29 7.05
N LEU A 315 -18.86 -19.03 7.26
CA LEU A 315 -17.52 -18.55 7.55
C LEU A 315 -17.55 -17.80 8.89
N PRO A 316 -17.63 -18.52 10.04
CA PRO A 316 -17.77 -17.89 11.35
C PRO A 316 -16.52 -17.08 11.73
N GLY A 317 -16.72 -15.99 12.47
CA GLY A 317 -15.68 -15.01 12.80
C GLY A 317 -16.17 -13.57 12.58
N TYR A 318 -15.35 -12.74 11.94
CA TYR A 318 -15.61 -11.33 11.73
C TYR A 318 -15.27 -10.88 10.30
N VAL A 319 -16.04 -9.94 9.78
CA VAL A 319 -15.78 -9.26 8.51
C VAL A 319 -15.82 -7.75 8.73
N SER A 320 -14.93 -7.03 8.04
CA SER A 320 -14.92 -5.57 7.98
C SER A 320 -14.40 -5.08 6.64
N GLU A 321 -14.63 -3.81 6.33
CA GLU A 321 -13.95 -3.12 5.23
C GLU A 321 -14.11 -3.80 3.84
N VAL A 322 -15.32 -4.25 3.50
CA VAL A 322 -15.62 -4.86 2.20
C VAL A 322 -15.82 -3.77 1.16
N ARG A 323 -15.09 -3.85 0.04
CA ARG A 323 -15.02 -2.80 -0.98
C ARG A 323 -14.96 -3.38 -2.38
N LEU A 324 -15.62 -2.69 -3.30
CA LEU A 324 -15.42 -2.89 -4.73
C LEU A 324 -14.88 -1.59 -5.33
N TRP A 325 -13.81 -1.70 -6.11
CA TRP A 325 -13.18 -0.60 -6.83
C TRP A 325 -13.24 -0.84 -8.34
N SER A 326 -13.49 0.21 -9.12
CA SER A 326 -13.37 0.23 -10.58
C SER A 326 -11.95 0.56 -11.05
N LYS A 327 -10.96 0.18 -10.24
CA LYS A 327 -9.53 0.36 -10.53
C LYS A 327 -8.71 -0.76 -9.90
N ALA A 328 -7.57 -1.05 -10.50
CA ALA A 328 -6.55 -1.87 -9.87
C ALA A 328 -5.80 -1.05 -8.83
N LEU A 329 -5.91 -1.42 -7.55
CA LEU A 329 -5.18 -0.76 -6.47
C LEU A 329 -3.70 -1.13 -6.53
N THR A 330 -2.84 -0.15 -6.27
CA THR A 330 -1.42 -0.39 -5.99
C THR A 330 -1.22 -0.97 -4.58
N THR A 331 -0.07 -1.60 -4.34
CA THR A 331 0.29 -2.11 -3.00
C THR A 331 0.27 -1.03 -1.92
N GLY A 332 0.74 0.18 -2.26
CA GLY A 332 0.68 1.33 -1.36
C GLY A 332 -0.75 1.76 -1.04
N GLU A 333 -1.65 1.78 -2.02
CA GLU A 333 -3.07 2.09 -1.79
C GLU A 333 -3.75 1.04 -0.90
N MET A 334 -3.50 -0.25 -1.15
CA MET A 334 -4.04 -1.34 -0.33
C MET A 334 -3.56 -1.24 1.11
N GLN A 335 -2.25 -1.10 1.32
CA GLN A 335 -1.66 -1.00 2.67
C GLN A 335 -2.15 0.23 3.44
N ASN A 336 -2.36 1.35 2.75
CA ASN A 336 -2.92 2.56 3.35
C ASN A 336 -4.44 2.43 3.62
N GLY A 337 -5.11 1.49 2.98
CA GLY A 337 -6.55 1.29 3.09
C GLY A 337 -6.98 0.24 4.13
N PHE A 338 -6.07 -0.51 4.77
CA PHE A 338 -6.44 -1.68 5.60
C PHE A 338 -7.52 -1.41 6.66
N CYS A 339 -7.49 -0.24 7.29
CA CYS A 339 -8.40 0.11 8.38
C CYS A 339 -9.52 1.07 7.98
N GLY A 340 -9.59 1.42 6.70
CA GLY A 340 -10.56 2.38 6.19
C GLY A 340 -10.04 3.09 4.96
N VAL A 341 -10.96 3.51 4.09
CA VAL A 341 -10.67 4.48 3.03
C VAL A 341 -11.62 5.65 3.11
N ASP A 342 -11.20 6.79 2.57
CA ASP A 342 -12.06 7.93 2.37
C ASP A 342 -13.20 7.50 1.42
N PRO A 343 -14.48 7.58 1.82
CA PRO A 343 -15.57 7.14 0.96
C PRO A 343 -15.71 7.96 -0.33
N SER A 344 -15.12 9.16 -0.41
CA SER A 344 -15.05 9.95 -1.64
C SER A 344 -13.86 9.56 -2.54
N SER A 345 -13.18 8.45 -2.29
CA SER A 345 -12.01 8.03 -3.06
C SER A 345 -12.37 7.73 -4.52
N PRO A 346 -11.63 8.27 -5.51
CA PRO A 346 -11.90 8.01 -6.91
C PRO A 346 -11.83 6.52 -7.25
N GLY A 347 -12.85 6.04 -7.98
CA GLY A 347 -12.98 4.64 -8.38
C GLY A 347 -13.54 3.71 -7.30
N LEU A 348 -13.95 4.21 -6.13
CA LEU A 348 -14.68 3.40 -5.16
C LEU A 348 -16.12 3.19 -5.64
N VAL A 349 -16.49 1.94 -5.94
CA VAL A 349 -17.81 1.58 -6.46
C VAL A 349 -18.78 1.33 -5.31
N ALA A 350 -18.38 0.52 -4.34
CA ALA A 350 -19.19 0.19 -3.17
C ALA A 350 -18.28 0.04 -1.95
N TYR A 351 -18.77 0.43 -0.78
CA TYR A 351 -18.00 0.33 0.45
C TYR A 351 -18.87 0.04 1.67
N TRP A 352 -18.75 -1.18 2.19
CA TRP A 352 -19.39 -1.61 3.41
C TRP A 352 -18.33 -1.75 4.49
N ARG A 353 -18.36 -0.85 5.48
CA ARG A 353 -17.44 -0.90 6.62
C ARG A 353 -17.72 -2.08 7.54
N PHE A 354 -18.98 -2.54 7.59
CA PHE A 354 -19.45 -3.55 8.53
C PHE A 354 -19.09 -3.15 9.96
N ASN A 355 -19.43 -1.90 10.33
CA ASN A 355 -19.02 -1.31 11.60
C ASN A 355 -20.15 -0.58 12.34
N GLU A 356 -21.40 -0.76 11.92
CA GLU A 356 -22.57 -0.08 12.47
C GLU A 356 -22.79 -0.39 13.96
N GLY A 357 -22.36 -1.57 14.42
CA GLY A 357 -22.35 -1.95 15.83
C GLY A 357 -23.72 -2.32 16.41
N LYS A 358 -24.80 -2.18 15.64
CA LYS A 358 -26.16 -2.59 16.00
C LYS A 358 -27.09 -2.67 14.78
N GLY A 359 -28.22 -3.34 14.96
CA GLY A 359 -29.30 -3.39 13.99
C GLY A 359 -29.01 -4.31 12.81
N LYS A 360 -29.79 -4.14 11.75
CA LYS A 360 -29.88 -5.04 10.59
C LYS A 360 -29.44 -4.43 9.26
N ILE A 361 -28.93 -3.20 9.28
CA ILE A 361 -28.52 -2.45 8.10
C ILE A 361 -27.01 -2.37 8.05
N ILE A 362 -26.43 -2.63 6.89
CA ILE A 362 -25.01 -2.33 6.61
C ILE A 362 -24.97 -1.31 5.49
N ASN A 363 -24.50 -0.12 5.80
CA ASN A 363 -24.56 1.01 4.90
C ASN A 363 -23.49 0.89 3.81
N ASP A 364 -23.85 1.32 2.61
CA ASP A 364 -22.86 1.63 1.58
C ASP A 364 -22.35 3.07 1.77
N TYR A 365 -21.13 3.17 2.28
CA TYR A 365 -20.45 4.44 2.56
C TYR A 365 -19.98 5.14 1.29
N SER A 366 -19.91 4.46 0.13
CA SER A 366 -19.55 5.11 -1.13
C SER A 366 -20.56 6.16 -1.60
N GLY A 367 -21.78 6.12 -1.05
CA GLY A 367 -22.88 7.02 -1.42
C GLY A 367 -23.64 6.59 -2.67
N HIS A 368 -23.37 5.41 -3.23
CA HIS A 368 -24.02 4.90 -4.44
C HIS A 368 -25.28 4.05 -4.16
N GLY A 369 -25.64 3.86 -2.90
CA GLY A 369 -26.91 3.26 -2.49
C GLY A 369 -26.92 1.73 -2.49
N TYR A 370 -25.75 1.08 -2.38
CA TYR A 370 -25.64 -0.37 -2.32
C TYR A 370 -25.82 -0.94 -0.90
N THR A 371 -26.63 -0.32 -0.05
CA THR A 371 -26.90 -0.77 1.32
C THR A 371 -27.47 -2.20 1.36
N PHE A 372 -26.99 -3.00 2.31
CA PHE A 372 -27.57 -4.31 2.65
C PHE A 372 -28.60 -4.16 3.78
N SER A 373 -29.64 -5.00 3.74
CA SER A 373 -30.59 -5.16 4.83
C SER A 373 -30.78 -6.64 5.12
N LEU A 374 -30.65 -7.01 6.38
CA LEU A 374 -31.04 -8.33 6.88
C LEU A 374 -32.53 -8.34 7.23
N ASP A 375 -33.07 -9.55 7.38
CA ASP A 375 -34.42 -9.83 7.86
C ASP A 375 -34.51 -9.80 9.41
N ALA A 376 -33.38 -9.90 10.12
CA ALA A 376 -33.26 -9.75 11.57
C ALA A 376 -32.00 -8.96 11.97
N ASP A 377 -31.90 -8.60 13.25
CA ASP A 377 -30.73 -7.92 13.78
C ASP A 377 -29.45 -8.76 13.63
N ALA A 378 -28.37 -8.08 13.24
CA ALA A 378 -27.06 -8.69 13.12
C ALA A 378 -26.32 -8.79 14.45
N ASN A 379 -25.34 -9.68 14.48
CA ASN A 379 -24.40 -9.80 15.57
C ASN A 379 -23.21 -8.86 15.34
N TRP A 380 -22.81 -8.15 16.39
CA TRP A 380 -21.73 -7.17 16.34
C TRP A 380 -20.75 -7.41 17.48
N ALA A 381 -19.46 -7.21 17.22
CA ALA A 381 -18.41 -7.20 18.25
C ALA A 381 -17.81 -5.80 18.35
N ALA A 382 -17.76 -5.24 19.56
CA ALA A 382 -17.20 -3.91 19.82
C ALA A 382 -15.72 -3.99 20.22
N GLY A 383 -15.02 -2.85 20.17
CA GLY A 383 -13.65 -2.73 20.70
C GLY A 383 -12.57 -3.34 19.80
N ILE A 384 -12.88 -3.61 18.54
CA ILE A 384 -11.90 -4.14 17.60
C ILE A 384 -10.99 -3.00 17.13
N ARG A 385 -9.70 -3.14 17.42
CA ARG A 385 -8.68 -2.20 16.99
C ARG A 385 -8.33 -2.43 15.50
N CYS A 386 -7.71 -1.45 14.84
CA CYS A 386 -7.04 -1.60 13.55
C CYS A 386 -5.98 -0.50 13.39
N PRO A 387 -4.77 -0.79 12.89
CA PRO A 387 -4.26 -2.10 12.51
C PRO A 387 -3.95 -2.98 13.73
N ASN A 388 -4.06 -4.31 13.57
CA ASN A 388 -3.82 -5.33 14.61
C ASN A 388 -2.86 -6.39 14.13
#